data_AF-A0A8D2N227-F1
#
_entry.id   AF-A0A8D2N227-F1
#
_cell.length_a   1.000
_cell.length_b   1.000
_cell.length_c   1.000
_cell.angle_alpha   90.00
_cell.angle_beta   90.00
_cell.angle_gamma   90.00
#
_symmetry.space_group_name_H-M   'P 1'
#
loop_
_entity.id
_entity.type
_entity.pdbx_description
1 polymer ?
#
loop_
_entity_poly.entity_id
_entity_poly.type
_entity_poly.pdbx_seq_one_letter_code
_entity_poly.pdbx_strand_id
1 'polypeptide(L)'
;DLPSAPPNVTQTLLSYELRGEFPPLHEHVAPMESRDSPWHFGEATVRGARSHRAKGIPDMYSLHSWCGMATFVLYLLQWFLGCGFFLFPGASFSLRGWYKPQHIFFGITLFILSITSCLLGITEMLLFNISDSYSHFVPEGILANTLGVLLVAFGLVVGYVLTREEWKRPPLAEELALSMDFKTLTEGESPGGGSQ
;
A
#
# COMPACT_ATOMS: atom_id res chain seq x y z
N ASP A 1 -64.24 -8.82 22.01
CA ASP A 1 -64.28 -9.10 20.56
C ASP A 1 -62.90 -8.91 19.95
N LEU A 2 -62.33 -9.98 19.38
CA LEU A 2 -60.97 -10.05 18.84
C LEU A 2 -60.80 -9.18 17.57
N PRO A 3 -59.60 -8.65 17.28
CA PRO A 3 -59.31 -7.94 16.04
C PRO A 3 -59.34 -8.89 14.83
N SER A 4 -60.04 -8.50 13.77
CA SER A 4 -60.19 -9.26 12.52
C SER A 4 -58.87 -9.35 11.75
N ALA A 5 -58.57 -10.56 11.25
CA ALA A 5 -57.41 -10.85 10.42
C ALA A 5 -57.47 -10.13 9.05
N PRO A 6 -56.32 -9.80 8.42
CA PRO A 6 -56.30 -9.16 7.10
C PRO A 6 -56.76 -10.13 6.00
N PRO A 7 -57.42 -9.64 4.93
CA PRO A 7 -57.95 -10.48 3.86
C PRO A 7 -56.81 -11.15 3.07
N ASN A 8 -57.02 -12.43 2.76
CA ASN A 8 -56.11 -13.26 1.97
C ASN A 8 -56.06 -12.74 0.52
N VAL A 9 -54.88 -12.75 -0.11
CA VAL A 9 -54.60 -12.19 -1.46
C VAL A 9 -55.61 -12.66 -2.51
N THR A 10 -56.12 -13.88 -2.35
CA THR A 10 -57.12 -14.49 -3.22
C THR A 10 -58.47 -13.75 -3.23
N GLN A 11 -58.90 -13.16 -2.10
CA GLN A 11 -60.12 -12.35 -2.07
C GLN A 11 -59.92 -10.98 -2.74
N THR A 12 -58.72 -10.43 -2.62
CA THR A 12 -58.36 -9.16 -3.27
C THR A 12 -58.43 -9.32 -4.79
N LEU A 13 -57.87 -10.39 -5.36
CA LEU A 13 -57.90 -10.63 -6.81
C LEU A 13 -59.30 -10.94 -7.35
N LEU A 14 -60.13 -11.68 -6.60
CA LEU A 14 -61.54 -11.90 -6.95
C LEU A 14 -62.36 -10.59 -6.96
N SER A 15 -62.00 -9.63 -6.10
CA SER A 15 -62.65 -8.32 -6.06
C SER A 15 -62.27 -7.39 -7.22
N TYR A 16 -61.17 -7.69 -7.93
CA TYR A 16 -60.75 -6.99 -9.15
C TYR A 16 -61.38 -7.61 -10.40
N GLU A 17 -61.47 -8.94 -10.49
CA GLU A 17 -62.17 -9.66 -11.58
C GLU A 17 -63.66 -9.28 -11.65
N LEU A 18 -64.34 -9.16 -10.51
CA LEU A 18 -65.75 -8.74 -10.46
C LEU A 18 -65.98 -7.25 -10.81
N ARG A 19 -64.94 -6.42 -10.78
CA ARG A 19 -65.03 -4.98 -11.06
C ARG A 19 -64.70 -4.60 -12.50
N GLY A 20 -64.17 -5.52 -13.31
CA GLY A 20 -63.90 -5.28 -14.73
C GLY A 20 -62.86 -4.18 -15.00
N GLU A 21 -62.08 -3.78 -13.98
CA GLU A 21 -61.07 -2.73 -14.08
C GLU A 21 -59.67 -3.37 -14.16
N PHE A 22 -59.24 -3.72 -15.37
CA PHE A 22 -57.82 -4.00 -15.64
C PHE A 22 -57.05 -2.67 -15.73
N PRO A 23 -55.88 -2.54 -15.06
CA PRO A 23 -55.07 -1.33 -15.18
C PRO A 23 -54.49 -1.21 -16.60
N PRO A 24 -54.36 0.02 -17.15
CA PRO A 24 -53.94 0.24 -18.52
C PRO A 24 -52.48 -0.15 -18.72
N LEU A 25 -52.23 -1.06 -19.68
CA LEU A 25 -50.91 -1.34 -20.24
C LEU A 25 -50.46 -0.14 -21.08
N HIS A 26 -49.88 0.87 -20.42
CA HIS A 26 -49.05 1.83 -21.13
C HIS A 26 -47.72 1.16 -21.49
N GLU A 27 -47.46 1.11 -22.79
CA GLU A 27 -46.22 0.70 -23.44
C GLU A 27 -44.97 1.14 -22.65
N HIS A 28 -44.28 0.18 -22.05
CA HIS A 28 -42.84 0.26 -21.91
C HIS A 28 -42.22 -0.63 -22.99
N VAL A 29 -42.22 -0.10 -24.22
CA VAL A 29 -41.21 -0.45 -25.21
C VAL A 29 -39.87 -0.24 -24.53
N ALA A 30 -39.20 -1.35 -24.20
CA ALA A 30 -37.82 -1.32 -23.76
C ALA A 30 -37.00 -0.67 -24.89
N PRO A 31 -36.21 0.38 -24.62
CA PRO A 31 -35.05 0.61 -25.45
C PRO A 31 -34.15 -0.59 -25.18
N MET A 32 -34.01 -1.44 -26.19
CA MET A 32 -32.93 -2.40 -26.30
C MET A 32 -31.64 -1.58 -26.44
N GLU A 33 -31.18 -1.00 -25.32
CA GLU A 33 -29.91 -0.28 -25.21
C GLU A 33 -28.83 -1.31 -25.48
N SER A 34 -28.22 -1.16 -26.65
CA SER A 34 -27.11 -1.93 -27.19
C SER A 34 -26.08 -2.26 -26.11
N ARG A 35 -26.04 -3.53 -25.69
CA ARG A 35 -25.00 -4.15 -24.88
C ARG A 35 -23.71 -4.35 -25.68
N ASP A 36 -23.19 -3.32 -26.35
CA ASP A 36 -21.92 -3.39 -27.07
C ASP A 36 -21.21 -2.02 -27.08
N SER A 37 -20.67 -1.59 -25.93
CA SER A 37 -19.61 -0.56 -25.88
C SER A 37 -18.48 -0.99 -24.91
N PRO A 38 -17.31 -1.43 -25.41
CA PRO A 38 -16.23 -1.99 -24.58
C PRO A 38 -15.36 -1.00 -23.79
N TRP A 39 -15.83 0.21 -23.43
CA TRP A 39 -14.93 1.29 -22.96
C TRP A 39 -15.21 1.85 -21.54
N HIS A 40 -15.83 1.10 -20.63
CA HIS A 40 -16.08 1.54 -19.24
C HIS A 40 -14.85 1.54 -18.31
N PHE A 41 -13.63 1.75 -18.82
CA PHE A 41 -12.44 1.96 -17.98
C PHE A 41 -12.40 3.38 -17.37
N GLY A 42 -13.06 4.36 -18.01
CA GLY A 42 -13.08 5.76 -17.53
C GLY A 42 -14.03 6.01 -16.36
N GLU A 43 -15.16 5.32 -16.31
CA GLU A 43 -16.19 5.57 -15.28
C GLU A 43 -15.83 4.96 -13.92
N ALA A 44 -15.09 3.86 -13.89
CA ALA A 44 -14.59 3.25 -12.65
C ALA A 44 -13.65 4.20 -11.89
N THR A 45 -12.77 4.91 -12.61
CA THR A 45 -11.82 5.87 -12.04
C THR A 45 -12.52 7.10 -11.46
N VAL A 46 -13.56 7.63 -12.14
CA VAL A 46 -14.32 8.79 -11.66
C VAL A 46 -15.27 8.42 -10.51
N ARG A 47 -15.76 7.17 -10.46
CA ARG A 47 -16.55 6.67 -9.32
C ARG A 47 -15.68 6.43 -8.07
N GLY A 48 -14.42 6.00 -8.25
CA GLY A 48 -13.42 5.93 -7.19
C GLY A 48 -13.11 7.30 -6.58
N ALA A 49 -12.92 8.33 -7.42
CA ALA A 49 -12.64 9.69 -6.97
C ALA A 49 -13.79 10.34 -6.15
N ARG A 50 -15.05 9.92 -6.38
CA ARG A 50 -16.22 10.49 -5.68
C ARG A 50 -16.54 9.83 -4.33
N SER A 51 -15.97 8.67 -4.01
CA SER A 51 -16.27 7.98 -2.74
C SER A 51 -15.57 8.61 -1.52
N HIS A 52 -14.43 9.29 -1.71
CA HIS A 52 -13.67 9.90 -0.61
C HIS A 52 -14.31 11.17 -0.03
N ARG A 53 -15.17 11.86 -0.80
CA ARG A 53 -15.70 13.17 -0.41
C ARG A 53 -17.06 13.11 0.32
N ALA A 54 -17.66 11.92 0.43
CA ALA A 54 -19.03 11.74 0.95
C ALA A 54 -19.11 11.20 2.38
N LYS A 55 -17.98 10.81 3.00
CA LYS A 55 -18.02 10.12 4.30
C LYS A 55 -17.60 10.97 5.51
N GLY A 56 -17.07 12.18 5.34
CA GLY A 56 -16.74 13.04 6.47
C GLY A 56 -15.89 12.35 7.55
N ILE A 57 -15.10 11.35 7.16
CA ILE A 57 -14.15 10.69 8.04
C ILE A 57 -12.95 11.63 8.05
N PRO A 58 -12.44 12.05 9.22
CA PRO A 58 -11.25 12.88 9.30
C PRO A 58 -10.04 12.07 8.81
N ASP A 59 -9.85 12.07 7.49
CA ASP A 59 -8.61 11.71 6.84
C ASP A 59 -7.54 12.63 7.45
N MET A 60 -6.58 12.06 8.19
CA MET A 60 -5.38 12.69 8.82
C MET A 60 -5.28 12.73 10.37
N TYR A 61 -6.09 12.01 11.15
CA TYR A 61 -5.80 11.84 12.60
C TYR A 61 -5.07 10.54 12.96
N SER A 62 -5.10 9.52 12.11
CA SER A 62 -4.43 8.26 12.40
C SER A 62 -2.93 8.32 12.14
N LEU A 63 -2.18 7.75 13.08
CA LEU A 63 -0.73 7.56 13.01
C LEU A 63 -0.33 6.72 11.78
N HIS A 64 -1.23 5.87 11.28
CA HIS A 64 -1.05 5.12 10.02
C HIS A 64 -0.83 6.04 8.83
N SER A 65 -1.67 7.06 8.66
CA SER A 65 -1.64 7.98 7.53
C SER A 65 -0.39 8.87 7.56
N TRP A 66 0.01 9.36 8.74
CA TRP A 66 1.22 10.16 8.91
C TRP A 66 2.48 9.34 8.61
N CYS A 67 2.59 8.13 9.18
CA CYS A 67 3.71 7.23 8.91
C CYS A 67 3.73 6.77 7.45
N GLY A 68 2.58 6.48 6.85
CA GLY A 68 2.46 6.07 5.45
C GLY A 68 2.90 7.18 4.49
N MET A 69 2.43 8.41 4.71
CA MET A 69 2.81 9.56 3.91
C MET A 69 4.30 9.90 4.04
N ALA A 70 4.84 9.87 5.26
CA ALA A 70 6.28 10.05 5.48
C ALA A 70 7.10 8.96 4.75
N THR A 71 6.66 7.70 4.83
CA THR A 71 7.30 6.58 4.14
C THR A 71 7.28 6.77 2.62
N PHE A 72 6.15 7.19 2.06
CA PHE A 72 6.00 7.41 0.62
C PHE A 72 6.92 8.54 0.11
N VAL A 73 6.93 9.69 0.79
CA VAL A 73 7.78 10.83 0.41
C VAL A 73 9.26 10.46 0.50
N LEU A 74 9.68 9.83 1.61
CA LEU A 74 11.07 9.40 1.78
C LEU A 74 11.47 8.32 0.78
N TYR A 75 10.57 7.41 0.41
CA TYR A 75 10.81 6.41 -0.62
C TYR A 75 11.07 7.05 -1.99
N LEU A 76 10.27 8.04 -2.39
CA LEU A 76 10.50 8.76 -3.64
C LEU A 76 11.84 9.48 -3.63
N LEU A 77 12.16 10.21 -2.55
CA LEU A 77 13.46 10.88 -2.42
C LEU A 77 14.62 9.89 -2.51
N GLN A 78 14.53 8.78 -1.79
CA GLN A 78 15.51 7.69 -1.81
C GLN A 78 15.67 7.09 -3.22
N TRP A 79 14.56 6.91 -3.94
CA TRP A 79 14.55 6.38 -5.30
C TRP A 79 15.19 7.35 -6.30
N PHE A 80 14.81 8.63 -6.29
CA PHE A 80 15.37 9.63 -7.20
C PHE A 80 16.87 9.85 -6.96
N LEU A 81 17.29 9.94 -5.70
CA LEU A 81 18.71 10.08 -5.35
C LEU A 81 19.49 8.81 -5.70
N GLY A 82 18.94 7.62 -5.43
CA GLY A 82 19.54 6.34 -5.82
C GLY A 82 19.72 6.23 -7.34
N CYS A 83 18.70 6.57 -8.11
CA CYS A 83 18.78 6.62 -9.58
C CYS A 83 19.80 7.65 -10.05
N GLY A 84 19.78 8.87 -9.51
CA GLY A 84 20.73 9.92 -9.88
C GLY A 84 22.18 9.55 -9.62
N PHE A 85 22.48 8.93 -8.48
CA PHE A 85 23.86 8.61 -8.10
C PHE A 85 24.37 7.29 -8.70
N PHE A 86 23.54 6.24 -8.79
CA PHE A 86 23.99 4.89 -9.19
C PHE A 86 23.68 4.51 -10.64
N LEU A 87 22.62 5.03 -11.26
CA LEU A 87 22.28 4.74 -12.65
C LEU A 87 22.93 5.72 -13.64
N PHE A 88 23.15 6.97 -13.24
CA PHE A 88 23.75 7.97 -14.12
C PHE A 88 25.29 7.92 -14.06
N PRO A 89 26.01 7.75 -15.19
CA PRO A 89 27.47 7.58 -15.20
C PRO A 89 28.24 8.83 -14.76
N GLY A 90 27.64 10.02 -14.80
CA GLY A 90 28.31 11.30 -14.51
C GLY A 90 28.45 11.71 -13.03
N ALA A 91 27.95 10.93 -12.07
CA ALA A 91 28.13 11.25 -10.65
C ALA A 91 29.57 10.94 -10.18
N SER A 92 30.18 11.85 -9.42
CA SER A 92 31.57 11.70 -8.94
C SER A 92 31.73 10.50 -8.00
N PHE A 93 32.83 9.77 -8.14
CA PHE A 93 33.10 8.55 -7.37
C PHE A 93 33.14 8.81 -5.85
N SER A 94 33.71 9.93 -5.40
CA SER A 94 33.70 10.31 -3.97
C SER A 94 32.29 10.51 -3.43
N LEU A 95 31.38 11.10 -4.20
CA LEU A 95 30.02 11.36 -3.76
C LEU A 95 29.20 10.06 -3.69
N ARG A 96 29.40 9.14 -4.64
CA ARG A 96 28.83 7.78 -4.58
C ARG A 96 29.32 7.01 -3.36
N GLY A 97 30.62 7.09 -3.05
CA GLY A 97 31.22 6.43 -1.89
C GLY A 97 30.63 6.92 -0.57
N TRP A 98 30.42 8.23 -0.44
CA TRP A 98 29.80 8.83 0.74
C TRP A 98 28.28 8.56 0.84
N TYR A 99 27.56 8.57 -0.28
CA TYR A 99 26.11 8.34 -0.29
C TYR A 99 25.71 6.86 -0.13
N LYS A 100 26.54 5.91 -0.58
CA LYS A 100 26.29 4.45 -0.48
C LYS A 100 25.86 3.96 0.91
N PRO A 101 26.58 4.25 2.02
CA PRO A 101 26.13 3.84 3.35
C PRO A 101 24.81 4.50 3.77
N GLN A 102 24.60 5.76 3.40
CA GLN A 102 23.37 6.50 3.73
C GLN A 102 22.16 5.93 2.98
N HIS A 103 22.34 5.57 1.70
CA HIS A 103 21.32 4.91 0.90
C HIS A 103 20.93 3.57 1.52
N ILE A 104 21.89 2.74 1.95
CA ILE A 104 21.58 1.45 2.59
C ILE A 104 20.80 1.65 3.90
N PHE A 105 21.23 2.59 4.75
CA PHE A 105 20.57 2.89 6.02
C PHE A 105 19.12 3.33 5.84
N PHE A 106 18.86 4.30 4.96
CA PHE A 106 17.50 4.75 4.67
C PHE A 106 16.67 3.66 4.00
N GLY A 107 17.26 2.82 3.13
CA GLY A 107 16.56 1.70 2.51
C GLY A 107 16.00 0.71 3.53
N ILE A 108 16.82 0.28 4.50
CA ILE A 108 16.39 -0.61 5.59
C ILE A 108 15.35 0.07 6.47
N THR A 109 15.57 1.34 6.83
CA THR A 109 14.64 2.11 7.67
C THR A 109 13.27 2.24 7.00
N LEU A 110 13.23 2.55 5.70
CA LEU A 110 11.99 2.67 4.92
C LEU A 110 11.25 1.34 4.79
N PHE A 111 11.99 0.23 4.66
CA PHE A 111 11.40 -1.11 4.66
C PHE A 111 10.68 -1.41 5.97
N ILE A 112 11.33 -1.15 7.11
CA ILE A 112 10.72 -1.34 8.45
C ILE A 112 9.52 -0.40 8.64
N LEU A 113 9.64 0.86 8.24
CA LEU A 113 8.55 1.84 8.31
C LEU A 113 7.35 1.43 7.45
N SER A 114 7.59 0.88 6.26
CA SER A 114 6.52 0.37 5.39
C SER A 114 5.76 -0.79 6.04
N ILE A 115 6.47 -1.78 6.60
CA ILE A 115 5.84 -2.89 7.33
C ILE A 115 5.04 -2.36 8.52
N THR A 116 5.63 -1.46 9.30
CA THR A 116 4.99 -0.84 10.46
C THR A 116 3.72 -0.08 10.05
N SER A 117 3.77 0.69 8.97
CA SER A 117 2.60 1.38 8.43
C SER A 117 1.52 0.39 8.03
N CYS A 118 1.84 -0.71 7.32
CA CYS A 118 0.87 -1.75 6.99
C CYS A 118 0.21 -2.38 8.23
N LEU A 119 0.99 -2.71 9.26
CA LEU A 119 0.47 -3.25 10.54
C LEU A 119 -0.45 -2.27 11.26
N LEU A 120 -0.09 -0.98 11.28
CA LEU A 120 -0.94 0.07 11.84
C LEU A 120 -2.26 0.19 11.08
N GLY A 121 -2.23 0.13 9.74
CA GLY A 121 -3.44 0.21 8.92
C GLY A 121 -4.36 -0.99 9.14
N ILE A 122 -3.81 -2.21 9.24
CA ILE A 122 -4.58 -3.41 9.57
C ILE A 122 -5.24 -3.27 10.95
N THR A 123 -4.50 -2.77 11.94
CA THR A 123 -5.01 -2.57 13.31
C THR A 123 -6.11 -1.51 13.36
N GLU A 124 -5.94 -0.41 12.64
CA GLU A 124 -6.93 0.66 12.53
C GLU A 124 -8.22 0.18 11.88
N MET A 125 -8.11 -0.60 10.78
CA MET A 125 -9.27 -1.19 10.12
C MET A 125 -10.01 -2.17 11.03
N LEU A 126 -9.29 -2.97 11.84
CA LEU A 126 -9.88 -3.87 12.82
C LEU A 126 -10.62 -3.13 13.93
N LEU A 127 -10.00 -2.07 14.46
CA LEU A 127 -10.56 -1.28 15.54
C LEU A 127 -11.81 -0.50 15.09
N PHE A 128 -11.87 -0.05 13.84
CA PHE A 128 -13.04 0.70 13.36
C PHE A 128 -14.18 -0.16 12.85
N ASN A 129 -13.91 -1.31 12.21
CA ASN A 129 -14.97 -2.11 11.61
C ASN A 129 -15.53 -3.19 12.53
N ILE A 130 -14.72 -3.76 13.43
CA ILE A 130 -15.11 -4.96 14.17
C ILE A 130 -14.76 -4.90 15.67
N SER A 131 -14.48 -3.72 16.25
CA SER A 131 -14.09 -3.58 17.67
C SER A 131 -14.98 -4.36 18.65
N ASP A 132 -16.30 -4.23 18.53
CA ASP A 132 -17.25 -4.87 19.43
C ASP A 132 -17.33 -6.40 19.25
N SER A 133 -17.05 -6.89 18.05
CA SER A 133 -17.10 -8.32 17.70
C SER A 133 -15.73 -8.98 17.61
N TYR A 134 -14.65 -8.22 17.80
CA TYR A 134 -13.27 -8.70 17.65
C TYR A 134 -12.94 -9.80 18.67
N SER A 135 -13.48 -9.67 19.89
CA SER A 135 -13.37 -10.67 20.96
C SER A 135 -14.07 -11.99 20.66
N HIS A 136 -14.97 -12.02 19.67
CA HIS A 136 -15.68 -13.21 19.22
C HIS A 136 -14.95 -13.99 18.12
N PHE A 137 -13.69 -13.66 17.82
CA PHE A 137 -12.87 -14.34 16.81
C PHE A 137 -13.56 -14.43 15.45
N VAL A 138 -14.13 -13.31 15.00
CA VAL A 138 -14.73 -13.23 13.67
C VAL A 138 -13.69 -13.57 12.58
N PRO A 139 -14.08 -14.27 11.50
CA PRO A 139 -13.14 -14.71 10.45
C PRO A 139 -12.28 -13.57 9.89
N GLU A 140 -12.84 -12.37 9.78
CA GLU A 140 -12.17 -11.15 9.30
C GLU A 140 -11.01 -10.75 10.22
N GLY A 141 -11.19 -10.85 11.54
CA GLY A 141 -10.14 -10.54 12.53
C GLY A 141 -9.01 -11.57 12.50
N ILE A 142 -9.36 -12.86 12.35
CA ILE A 142 -8.37 -13.94 12.21
C ILE A 142 -7.53 -13.75 10.95
N LEU A 143 -8.16 -13.43 9.82
CA LEU A 143 -7.47 -13.18 8.56
C LEU A 143 -6.50 -12.00 8.68
N ALA A 144 -6.94 -10.89 9.26
CA ALA A 144 -6.11 -9.72 9.47
C ALA A 144 -4.90 -9.97 10.39
N ASN A 145 -5.10 -10.70 11.49
CA ASN A 145 -4.00 -11.12 12.37
C ASN A 145 -3.02 -12.04 11.66
N THR A 146 -3.52 -12.98 10.86
CA THR A 146 -2.69 -13.89 10.07
C THR A 146 -1.85 -13.13 9.04
N LEU A 147 -2.44 -12.14 8.38
CA LEU A 147 -1.74 -11.25 7.45
C LEU A 147 -0.67 -10.41 8.17
N GLY A 148 -0.99 -9.88 9.36
CA GLY A 148 -0.04 -9.13 10.19
C GLY A 148 1.18 -9.97 10.59
N VAL A 149 0.96 -11.21 11.05
CA VAL A 149 2.05 -12.15 11.37
C VAL A 149 2.88 -12.49 10.14
N LEU A 150 2.24 -12.71 8.99
CA LEU A 150 2.94 -13.00 7.74
C LEU A 150 3.84 -11.83 7.31
N LEU A 151 3.38 -10.59 7.45
CA LEU A 151 4.17 -9.39 7.16
C LEU A 151 5.40 -9.27 8.08
N VAL A 152 5.23 -9.54 9.37
CA VAL A 152 6.36 -9.54 10.33
C VAL A 152 7.36 -10.63 9.98
N ALA A 153 6.88 -11.86 9.72
CA ALA A 153 7.74 -12.98 9.33
C ALA A 153 8.53 -12.66 8.04
N PHE A 154 7.85 -12.09 7.04
CA PHE A 154 8.50 -11.62 5.81
C PHE A 154 9.57 -10.56 6.10
N GLY A 155 9.26 -9.57 6.94
CA GLY A 155 10.22 -8.55 7.37
C GLY A 155 11.46 -9.12 8.04
N LEU A 156 11.28 -10.11 8.92
CA LEU A 156 12.38 -10.79 9.61
C LEU A 156 13.27 -11.58 8.64
N VAL A 157 12.67 -12.31 7.70
CA VAL A 157 13.42 -13.06 6.68
C VAL A 157 14.23 -12.11 5.81
N VAL A 158 13.62 -11.01 5.32
CA VAL A 158 14.32 -10.01 4.51
C VAL A 158 15.43 -9.33 5.34
N GLY A 159 15.15 -8.93 6.58
CA GLY A 159 16.16 -8.34 7.47
C GLY A 159 17.33 -9.28 7.76
N TYR A 160 17.06 -10.58 7.92
CA TYR A 160 18.09 -11.60 8.05
C TYR A 160 18.94 -11.73 6.78
N VAL A 161 18.31 -11.76 5.61
CA VAL A 161 19.01 -11.80 4.31
C VAL A 161 19.90 -10.57 4.14
N LEU A 162 19.41 -9.38 4.49
CA LEU A 162 20.14 -8.11 4.34
C LEU A 162 21.32 -7.96 5.29
N THR A 163 21.31 -8.64 6.44
CA THR A 163 22.40 -8.58 7.44
C THR A 163 23.49 -9.63 7.21
N ARG A 164 23.27 -10.59 6.29
CA ARG A 164 24.26 -11.62 5.95
C ARG A 164 25.33 -11.06 5.02
N GLU A 165 26.50 -10.75 5.58
CA GLU A 165 27.65 -10.29 4.80
C GLU A 165 28.17 -11.34 3.79
N GLU A 166 27.97 -12.63 4.07
CA GLU A 166 28.32 -13.73 3.17
C GLU A 166 27.56 -13.70 1.83
N TRP A 167 26.39 -13.06 1.80
CA TRP A 167 25.57 -12.91 0.59
C TRP A 167 25.73 -11.54 -0.05
N LYS A 168 26.63 -10.71 0.49
CA LYS A 168 26.94 -9.42 -0.08
C LYS A 168 27.69 -9.62 -1.40
N ARG A 169 27.26 -8.90 -2.44
CA ARG A 169 27.89 -8.95 -3.76
C ARG A 169 29.39 -8.63 -3.62
N PRO A 170 30.30 -9.47 -4.17
CA PRO A 170 31.73 -9.16 -4.21
C PRO A 170 31.97 -7.80 -4.89
N PRO A 171 32.91 -6.99 -4.39
CA PRO A 171 33.23 -5.71 -5.02
C PRO A 171 33.74 -5.96 -6.45
N LEU A 172 33.25 -5.19 -7.40
CA LEU A 172 33.70 -5.27 -8.78
C LEU A 172 35.15 -4.77 -8.90
N ALA A 173 35.90 -5.25 -9.89
CA ALA A 173 37.32 -4.89 -10.08
C ALA A 173 37.55 -3.36 -10.18
N GLU A 174 36.59 -2.62 -10.73
CA GLU A 174 36.62 -1.16 -10.78
C GLU A 174 36.49 -0.50 -9.40
N GLU A 175 35.70 -1.05 -8.47
CA GLU A 175 35.60 -0.55 -7.09
C GLU A 175 36.88 -0.87 -6.29
N LEU A 176 37.53 -2.01 -6.57
CA LEU A 176 38.80 -2.40 -5.96
C LEU A 176 39.96 -1.50 -6.39
N ALA A 177 40.10 -1.24 -7.69
CA ALA A 177 41.15 -0.37 -8.22
C ALA A 177 41.06 1.05 -7.65
N LEU A 178 39.84 1.59 -7.51
CA LEU A 178 39.58 2.88 -6.88
C LEU A 178 39.94 2.90 -5.38
N SER A 179 39.65 1.81 -4.64
CA SER A 179 39.98 1.74 -3.22
C SER A 179 41.49 1.68 -2.96
N MET A 180 42.25 1.01 -3.85
CA MET A 180 43.70 0.95 -3.78
C MET A 180 44.34 2.29 -4.09
N ASP A 181 43.88 2.96 -5.16
CA ASP A 181 44.41 4.26 -5.59
C ASP A 181 44.23 5.34 -4.51
N PHE A 182 43.04 5.38 -3.87
CA PHE A 182 42.79 6.27 -2.74
C PHE A 182 43.68 5.97 -1.52
N LYS A 183 43.90 4.68 -1.21
CA LYS A 183 44.79 4.26 -0.12
C LYS A 183 46.23 4.69 -0.38
N THR A 184 46.73 4.56 -1.61
CA THR A 184 48.05 5.08 -1.99
C THR A 184 48.18 6.60 -1.89
N LEU A 185 47.12 7.37 -2.18
CA LEU A 185 47.14 8.83 -2.00
C LEU A 185 47.16 9.25 -0.53
N THR A 186 46.47 8.49 0.34
CA THR A 186 46.38 8.81 1.78
C THR A 186 47.57 8.28 2.59
N GLU A 187 48.23 7.19 2.17
CA GLU A 187 49.45 6.65 2.79
C GLU A 187 50.74 7.16 2.15
N GLY A 188 50.70 7.68 0.91
CA GLY A 188 51.86 8.16 0.17
C GLY A 188 52.45 9.50 0.64
N GLU A 189 51.79 10.19 1.58
CA GLU A 189 52.20 11.50 2.11
C GLU A 189 52.62 11.46 3.60
N SER A 190 53.23 10.37 4.07
CA SER A 190 54.04 10.44 5.30
C SER A 190 55.53 10.38 4.97
N PRO A 191 56.17 11.52 4.64
CA PRO A 191 57.60 11.65 4.80
C PRO A 191 57.87 11.73 6.30
N GLY A 192 57.96 10.57 6.94
CA GLY A 192 58.62 10.43 8.23
C GLY A 192 60.05 10.88 8.07
N GLY A 193 60.32 12.11 8.53
CA GLY A 193 61.66 12.64 8.69
C GLY A 193 62.52 11.64 9.46
N GLY A 194 63.51 11.10 8.77
CA GLY A 194 64.60 10.33 9.34
C GLY A 194 65.89 10.93 8.84
N SER A 195 66.21 12.12 9.31
CA SER A 195 67.57 12.63 9.31
C SER A 195 68.46 11.67 10.10
N GLN A 196 69.33 10.93 9.40
CA GLN A 196 70.68 10.57 9.83
C GLN A 196 71.59 10.51 8.60
#